data_AF-A0A947HLH6-F1
#
_entry.id   AF-A0A947HLH6-F1
#
_cell.length_a   1.000
_cell.length_b   1.000
_cell.length_c   1.000
_cell.angle_alpha   90.00
_cell.angle_beta   90.00
_cell.angle_gamma   90.00
#
_symmetry.space_group_name_H-M   'P 1'
#
loop_
_entity.id
_entity.type
_entity.pdbx_description
1 polymer ?
#
loop_
_entity_poly.entity_id
_entity_poly.type
_entity_poly.pdbx_seq_one_letter_code
_entity_poly.pdbx_strand_id
1 'polypeptide(L)'
;MIRNSAEAAAILALDAVVCNEARHGGNLLLVPDDRGGSVVVAIDGDESLIGHPSELAKRGVVPPDPRILARGFPPDGWRADALAAAVRCAAISHTDLAADAAEACAVAREPAVDAVTRLMVQRCAHALVLTESYLSLVESRS
;
A
#
# COMPACT_ATOMS: atom_id res chain seq x y z
N MET A 1 -13.05 -1.63 19.20
CA MET A 1 -13.00 -2.79 18.25
C MET A 1 -12.92 -2.21 16.85
N ILE A 2 -11.96 -2.66 16.03
CA ILE A 2 -11.89 -2.24 14.62
C ILE A 2 -12.94 -3.02 13.82
N ARG A 3 -13.75 -2.31 13.04
CA ARG A 3 -14.91 -2.86 12.33
C ARG A 3 -14.67 -3.10 10.84
N ASN A 4 -13.63 -2.48 10.28
CA ASN A 4 -13.19 -2.63 8.89
C ASN A 4 -11.85 -3.39 8.81
N SER A 5 -11.75 -4.55 9.49
CA SER A 5 -10.47 -5.26 9.61
C SER A 5 -9.86 -5.64 8.25
N ALA A 6 -10.71 -5.98 7.27
CA ALA A 6 -10.25 -6.33 5.92
C ALA A 6 -9.67 -5.11 5.17
N GLU A 7 -10.30 -3.95 5.29
CA GLU A 7 -9.80 -2.69 4.73
C GLU A 7 -8.54 -2.22 5.48
N ALA A 8 -8.50 -2.40 6.80
CA ALA A 8 -7.32 -2.10 7.60
C ALA A 8 -6.14 -3.00 7.22
N ALA A 9 -6.39 -4.28 6.91
CA ALA A 9 -5.40 -5.19 6.37
C ALA A 9 -4.95 -4.80 4.95
N ALA A 10 -5.87 -4.28 4.12
CA ALA A 10 -5.56 -3.81 2.77
C ALA A 10 -4.58 -2.62 2.77
N ILE A 11 -4.49 -1.85 3.87
CA ILE A 11 -3.46 -0.80 4.03
C ILE A 11 -2.06 -1.40 3.95
N LEU A 12 -1.81 -2.58 4.54
CA LEU A 12 -0.49 -3.22 4.48
C LEU A 12 -0.14 -3.68 3.07
N ALA A 13 -1.12 -4.19 2.31
CA ALA A 13 -0.94 -4.54 0.91
C ALA A 13 -0.68 -3.30 0.06
N LEU A 14 -1.43 -2.20 0.30
CA LEU A 14 -1.21 -0.93 -0.36
C LEU A 14 0.20 -0.42 -0.12
N ASP A 15 0.62 -0.32 1.15
CA ASP A 15 1.95 0.15 1.54
C ASP A 15 3.06 -0.70 0.89
N ALA A 16 2.88 -2.03 0.83
CA ALA A 16 3.83 -2.93 0.15
C ALA A 16 3.93 -2.65 -1.36
N VAL A 17 2.80 -2.40 -2.02
CA VAL A 17 2.74 -2.15 -3.48
C VAL A 17 3.30 -0.78 -3.82
N VAL A 18 2.93 0.28 -3.08
CA VAL A 18 3.38 1.66 -3.35
C VAL A 18 4.71 2.00 -2.68
N CYS A 19 5.29 1.03 -1.97
CA CYS A 19 6.51 1.17 -1.18
C CYS A 19 6.45 2.37 -0.22
N ASN A 20 5.44 2.37 0.66
CA ASN A 20 5.30 3.35 1.71
C ASN A 20 6.00 2.86 2.99
N GLU A 21 7.09 3.52 3.36
CA GLU A 21 7.81 3.23 4.60
C GLU A 21 7.24 4.03 5.80
N ALA A 22 6.45 5.08 5.54
CA ALA A 22 6.00 6.06 6.54
C ALA A 22 4.63 5.78 7.19
N ARG A 23 4.25 4.51 7.37
CA ARG A 23 2.96 4.14 8.01
C ARG A 23 3.00 4.20 9.54
N HIS A 24 3.39 5.32 10.14
CA HIS A 24 3.38 5.47 11.60
C HIS A 24 1.99 5.80 12.17
N GLY A 25 1.84 5.78 13.49
CA GLY A 25 0.54 5.96 14.17
C GLY A 25 -0.17 7.29 13.85
N GLY A 26 0.58 8.34 13.52
CA GLY A 26 0.02 9.62 13.04
C GLY A 26 -0.61 9.56 11.65
N ASN A 27 -0.26 8.56 10.82
CA ASN A 27 -0.73 8.40 9.44
C ASN A 27 -1.87 7.37 9.35
N LEU A 28 -2.56 7.18 10.47
CA LEU A 28 -3.71 6.30 10.63
C LEU A 28 -4.76 7.05 11.46
N LEU A 29 -5.95 7.20 10.90
CA LEU A 29 -7.09 7.74 11.62
C LEU A 29 -7.96 6.61 12.14
N LEU A 30 -8.35 6.71 13.40
CA LEU A 30 -9.42 5.93 13.99
C LEU A 30 -10.69 6.78 14.00
N VAL A 31 -11.59 6.50 13.07
CA VAL A 31 -12.87 7.20 12.98
C VAL A 31 -13.90 6.42 13.79
N PRO A 32 -14.53 7.02 14.82
CA PRO A 32 -15.62 6.37 15.54
C PRO A 32 -16.76 6.04 14.59
N ASP A 33 -17.36 4.86 14.73
CA ASP A 33 -18.60 4.52 14.03
C ASP A 33 -19.83 4.75 14.93
N ASP A 34 -21.01 4.73 14.32
CA ASP A 34 -22.32 4.89 14.98
C ASP A 34 -22.70 3.71 15.89
N ARG A 35 -21.91 2.64 15.90
CA ARG A 35 -22.16 1.37 16.60
C ARG A 35 -21.18 1.11 17.73
N GLY A 36 -20.39 2.11 18.14
CA GLY A 36 -19.43 2.00 19.25
C GLY A 36 -18.12 1.28 18.89
N GLY A 37 -17.84 1.11 17.60
CA GLY A 37 -16.59 0.64 17.03
C GLY A 37 -15.76 1.78 16.43
N SER A 38 -14.73 1.40 15.67
CA SER A 38 -13.93 2.35 14.90
C SER A 38 -13.54 1.79 13.54
N VAL A 39 -13.40 2.68 12.58
CA VAL A 39 -12.88 2.42 11.23
C VAL A 39 -11.46 2.97 11.16
N VAL A 40 -10.53 2.15 10.66
CA VAL A 40 -9.15 2.58 10.39
C VAL A 40 -9.08 3.15 8.98
N VAL A 41 -8.52 4.33 8.82
CA VAL A 41 -8.25 4.93 7.52
C VAL A 41 -6.76 5.28 7.43
N ALA A 42 -6.10 4.81 6.38
CA ALA A 42 -4.78 5.29 6.02
C ALA A 42 -4.90 6.71 5.45
N ILE A 43 -4.15 7.63 6.02
CA ILE A 43 -3.99 8.99 5.50
C ILE A 43 -2.52 9.21 5.21
N ASP A 44 -2.22 10.30 4.52
CA ASP A 44 -0.86 10.76 4.29
C ASP A 44 0.03 9.72 3.60
N GLY A 45 0.02 9.76 2.27
CA GLY A 45 0.80 8.87 1.41
C GLY A 45 1.89 9.63 0.65
N ASP A 46 2.25 10.83 1.09
CA ASP A 46 3.24 11.68 0.42
C ASP A 46 4.63 11.05 0.39
N GLU A 47 5.03 10.35 1.45
CA GLU A 47 6.28 9.60 1.58
C GLU A 47 6.26 8.23 0.87
N SER A 48 5.18 7.91 0.13
CA SER A 48 5.17 6.71 -0.70
C SER A 48 5.99 6.91 -1.97
N LEU A 49 6.81 5.92 -2.32
CA LEU A 49 7.69 6.04 -3.49
C LEU A 49 6.93 6.05 -4.83
N ILE A 50 5.62 5.78 -4.85
CA ILE A 50 4.81 5.93 -6.08
C ILE A 50 4.79 7.38 -6.59
N GLY A 51 4.93 8.37 -5.70
CA GLY A 51 5.15 9.79 -6.06
C GLY A 51 6.58 10.11 -6.51
N HIS A 52 7.50 9.16 -6.40
CA HIS A 52 8.93 9.29 -6.71
C HIS A 52 9.40 8.18 -7.67
N PRO A 53 8.99 8.22 -8.96
CA PRO A 53 9.15 7.10 -9.88
C PRO A 53 10.59 6.61 -10.06
N SER A 54 11.56 7.53 -10.02
CA SER A 54 12.99 7.19 -10.14
C SER A 54 13.49 6.40 -8.93
N GLU A 55 13.03 6.72 -7.72
CA GLU A 55 13.41 6.00 -6.50
C GLU A 55 12.68 4.66 -6.41
N LEU A 56 11.40 4.62 -6.79
CA LEU A 56 10.65 3.37 -6.86
C LEU A 56 11.25 2.40 -7.88
N ALA A 57 11.73 2.89 -9.02
CA ALA A 57 12.42 2.09 -10.02
C ALA A 57 13.70 1.45 -9.46
N LYS A 58 14.51 2.21 -8.72
CA LYS A 58 15.72 1.69 -8.04
C LYS A 58 15.38 0.62 -7.02
N ARG A 59 14.25 0.78 -6.31
CA ARG A 59 13.78 -0.20 -5.31
C ARG A 59 13.42 -1.54 -5.94
N GLY A 60 12.89 -1.56 -7.17
CA GLY A 60 12.47 -2.79 -7.84
C GLY A 60 11.46 -3.58 -6.99
N VAL A 61 11.39 -4.91 -7.09
CA VAL A 61 10.42 -5.73 -6.34
C VAL A 61 10.90 -6.01 -4.91
N VAL A 62 11.20 -4.95 -4.15
CA VAL A 62 11.56 -5.00 -2.73
C VAL A 62 10.45 -4.31 -1.93
N PRO A 63 9.94 -4.90 -0.82
CA PRO A 63 8.93 -4.27 0.03
C PRO A 63 9.51 -3.07 0.82
N PRO A 64 8.67 -2.21 1.41
CA PRO A 64 9.10 -1.16 2.32
C PRO A 64 9.70 -1.73 3.62
N ASP A 65 10.63 -1.00 4.27
CA ASP A 65 11.06 -1.30 5.65
C ASP A 65 9.93 -0.94 6.63
N PRO A 66 9.39 -1.90 7.42
CA PRO A 66 8.31 -1.61 8.34
C PRO A 66 8.75 -0.82 9.58
N ARG A 67 10.02 -0.42 9.77
CA ARG A 67 10.57 0.13 11.03
C ARG A 67 9.72 1.17 11.77
N ILE A 68 8.97 2.00 11.06
CA ILE A 68 8.11 3.03 11.66
C ILE A 68 6.61 2.71 11.58
N LEU A 69 6.23 1.52 11.10
CA LEU A 69 4.86 1.02 11.12
C LEU A 69 4.25 1.14 12.52
N ALA A 70 3.03 1.65 12.59
CA ALA A 70 2.32 1.81 13.85
C ALA A 70 2.19 0.47 14.60
N ARG A 71 2.26 0.53 15.93
CA ARG A 71 2.08 -0.66 16.76
C ARG A 71 0.60 -1.05 16.79
N GLY A 72 0.33 -2.34 16.98
CA GLY A 72 -1.03 -2.86 17.16
C GLY A 72 -1.73 -3.34 15.90
N PHE A 73 -1.04 -3.37 14.74
CA PHE A 73 -1.44 -4.23 13.64
C PHE A 73 -1.24 -5.69 14.07
N PRO A 74 -2.27 -6.54 14.06
CA PRO A 74 -2.12 -7.97 14.34
C PRO A 74 -1.79 -8.71 13.02
N PRO A 75 -0.51 -8.93 12.68
CA PRO A 75 -0.15 -9.45 11.36
C PRO A 75 -0.79 -10.82 11.09
N ASP A 76 -0.77 -11.74 12.06
CA ASP A 76 -1.38 -13.07 11.91
C ASP A 76 -2.89 -13.01 11.63
N GLY A 77 -3.58 -12.09 12.30
CA GLY A 77 -5.03 -11.92 12.17
C GLY A 77 -5.44 -11.26 10.86
N TRP A 78 -4.54 -10.51 10.23
CA TRP A 78 -4.82 -9.71 9.03
C TRP A 78 -4.13 -10.23 7.77
N ARG A 79 -3.26 -11.23 7.89
CA ARG A 79 -2.51 -11.80 6.77
C ARG A 79 -3.41 -12.24 5.62
N ALA A 80 -4.44 -13.03 5.89
CA ALA A 80 -5.35 -13.53 4.85
C ALA A 80 -6.04 -12.38 4.09
N ASP A 81 -6.51 -11.35 4.81
CA ASP A 81 -7.18 -10.20 4.21
C ASP A 81 -6.23 -9.29 3.42
N ALA A 82 -5.01 -9.10 3.93
CA ALA A 82 -3.96 -8.35 3.22
C ALA A 82 -3.55 -9.06 1.92
N LEU A 83 -3.38 -10.39 1.94
CA LEU A 83 -3.09 -11.17 0.74
C LEU A 83 -4.27 -11.17 -0.24
N ALA A 84 -5.51 -11.21 0.24
CA ALA A 84 -6.69 -11.06 -0.60
C ALA A 84 -6.73 -9.67 -1.27
N ALA A 85 -6.31 -8.61 -0.57
CA ALA A 85 -6.17 -7.28 -1.16
C ALA A 85 -5.06 -7.23 -2.22
N ALA A 86 -3.93 -7.90 -1.97
CA ALA A 86 -2.85 -8.02 -2.94
C ALA A 86 -3.29 -8.73 -4.23
N VAL A 87 -4.12 -9.79 -4.12
CA VAL A 87 -4.72 -10.46 -5.28
C VAL A 87 -5.62 -9.51 -6.07
N ARG A 88 -6.44 -8.69 -5.40
CA ARG A 88 -7.25 -7.67 -6.08
C ARG A 88 -6.39 -6.63 -6.79
N CYS A 89 -5.29 -6.20 -6.16
CA CYS A 89 -4.33 -5.27 -6.76
C CYS A 89 -3.68 -5.87 -8.02
N ALA A 90 -3.29 -7.14 -7.99
CA ALA A 90 -2.74 -7.85 -9.14
C ALA A 90 -3.74 -8.04 -10.29
N ALA A 91 -5.04 -7.97 -10.00
CA ALA A 91 -6.12 -8.09 -10.99
C ALA A 91 -6.50 -6.75 -11.65
N ILE A 92 -5.94 -5.61 -11.22
CA ILE A 92 -6.20 -4.32 -11.85
C ILE A 92 -5.66 -4.36 -13.27
N SER A 93 -6.49 -3.94 -14.25
CA SER A 93 -6.10 -4.01 -15.65
C SER A 93 -4.99 -3.01 -15.96
N HIS A 94 -4.15 -3.33 -16.94
CA HIS A 94 -3.16 -2.37 -17.45
C HIS A 94 -3.84 -1.08 -17.95
N THR A 95 -5.04 -1.17 -18.51
CA THR A 95 -5.77 -0.01 -19.04
C THR A 95 -6.16 0.94 -17.91
N ASP A 96 -6.66 0.41 -16.79
CA ASP A 96 -7.03 1.22 -15.63
C ASP A 96 -5.79 1.86 -14.99
N LEU A 97 -4.71 1.08 -14.80
CA LEU A 97 -3.45 1.62 -14.26
C LEU A 97 -2.85 2.72 -15.15
N ALA A 98 -2.95 2.57 -16.47
CA ALA A 98 -2.47 3.59 -17.41
C ALA A 98 -3.33 4.85 -17.37
N ALA A 99 -4.65 4.72 -17.23
CA ALA A 99 -5.56 5.85 -17.08
C ALA A 99 -5.29 6.63 -15.78
N ASP A 100 -5.18 5.93 -14.65
CA ASP A 100 -4.86 6.53 -13.35
C ASP A 100 -3.49 7.23 -13.37
N ALA A 101 -2.47 6.57 -13.93
CA ALA A 101 -1.14 7.15 -14.06
C ALA A 101 -1.13 8.40 -14.95
N ALA A 102 -1.87 8.39 -16.06
CA ALA A 102 -1.98 9.53 -16.97
C ALA A 102 -2.66 10.74 -16.29
N GLU A 103 -3.76 10.51 -15.57
CA GLU A 103 -4.44 11.56 -14.81
C GLU A 103 -3.51 12.14 -13.73
N ALA A 104 -2.90 11.28 -12.91
CA ALA A 104 -2.00 11.70 -11.83
C ALA A 104 -0.80 12.49 -12.37
N CYS A 105 -0.15 12.01 -13.43
CA CYS A 105 0.99 12.69 -14.05
C CYS A 105 0.59 14.03 -14.67
N ALA A 106 -0.60 14.14 -15.27
CA ALA A 106 -1.10 15.41 -15.80
C ALA A 106 -1.28 16.46 -14.70
N VAL A 107 -1.83 16.06 -13.54
CA VAL A 107 -1.99 16.93 -12.37
C VAL A 107 -0.63 17.33 -11.80
N ALA A 108 0.29 16.38 -11.65
CA ALA A 108 1.63 16.60 -11.09
C ALA A 108 2.62 17.28 -12.05
N ARG A 109 2.24 17.46 -13.33
CA ARG A 109 3.14 17.89 -14.43
C ARG A 109 4.37 16.99 -14.58
N GLU A 110 4.19 15.70 -14.34
CA GLU A 110 5.23 14.68 -14.52
C GLU A 110 5.23 14.22 -15.99
N PRO A 111 6.31 14.46 -16.76
CA PRO A 111 6.37 14.06 -18.17
C PRO A 111 6.54 12.54 -18.38
N ALA A 112 7.01 11.78 -17.38
CA ALA A 112 7.38 10.37 -17.53
C ALA A 112 6.21 9.38 -17.33
N VAL A 113 5.03 9.68 -17.87
CA VAL A 113 3.80 8.86 -17.71
C VAL A 113 4.02 7.38 -18.00
N ASP A 114 4.70 7.06 -19.10
CA ASP A 114 4.97 5.67 -19.49
C ASP A 114 5.86 4.94 -18.47
N ALA A 115 6.82 5.65 -17.87
CA ALA A 115 7.69 5.07 -16.85
C ALA A 115 6.90 4.77 -15.57
N VAL A 116 6.05 5.71 -15.14
CA VAL A 116 5.16 5.54 -13.99
C VAL A 116 4.21 4.36 -14.21
N THR A 117 3.55 4.32 -15.38
CA THR A 117 2.63 3.25 -15.75
C THR A 117 3.31 1.88 -15.70
N ARG A 118 4.50 1.75 -16.32
CA ARG A 118 5.27 0.49 -16.28
C ARG A 118 5.61 0.06 -14.86
N LEU A 119 6.01 1.00 -14.00
CA LEU A 119 6.29 0.71 -12.59
C LEU A 119 5.04 0.24 -11.86
N MET A 120 3.91 0.93 -12.00
CA MET A 120 2.64 0.54 -11.37
C MET A 120 2.20 -0.86 -11.80
N VAL A 121 2.25 -1.15 -13.11
CA VAL A 121 1.94 -2.48 -13.65
C VAL A 121 2.86 -3.53 -13.06
N GLN A 122 4.16 -3.28 -13.03
CA GLN A 122 5.13 -4.21 -12.46
C GLN A 122 4.83 -4.47 -10.98
N ARG A 123 4.52 -3.43 -10.19
CA ARG A 123 4.26 -3.54 -8.76
C ARG A 123 2.96 -4.30 -8.48
N CYS A 124 1.90 -3.97 -9.21
CA CYS A 124 0.62 -4.68 -9.12
C CYS A 124 0.78 -6.16 -9.49
N ALA A 125 1.50 -6.48 -10.57
CA ALA A 125 1.78 -7.86 -10.97
C ALA A 125 2.56 -8.65 -9.90
N HIS A 126 3.37 -7.98 -9.07
CA HIS A 126 4.10 -8.59 -7.96
C HIS A 126 3.45 -8.32 -6.60
N ALA A 127 2.20 -7.83 -6.54
CA ALA A 127 1.57 -7.39 -5.31
C ALA A 127 1.55 -8.49 -4.24
N LEU A 128 1.30 -9.75 -4.63
CA LEU A 128 1.29 -10.87 -3.71
C LEU A 128 2.66 -11.09 -3.06
N VAL A 129 3.72 -11.21 -3.86
CA VAL A 129 5.10 -11.40 -3.39
C VAL A 129 5.55 -10.24 -2.50
N LEU A 130 5.23 -9.01 -2.89
CA LEU A 130 5.56 -7.82 -2.12
C LEU A 130 4.85 -7.82 -0.77
N THR A 131 3.56 -8.13 -0.76
CA THR A 131 2.74 -8.16 0.45
C THR A 131 3.19 -9.28 1.38
N GLU A 132 3.44 -10.49 0.87
CA GLU A 132 3.96 -11.62 1.67
C GLU A 132 5.31 -11.29 2.31
N SER A 133 6.22 -10.70 1.53
CA SER A 133 7.54 -10.30 2.03
C SER A 133 7.42 -9.20 3.09
N TYR A 134 6.56 -8.21 2.87
CA TYR A 134 6.33 -7.13 3.83
C TYR A 134 5.72 -7.64 5.14
N LEU A 135 4.69 -8.49 5.07
CA LEU A 135 4.07 -9.08 6.25
C LEU A 135 5.07 -9.91 7.06
N SER A 136 5.94 -10.66 6.38
CA SER A 136 6.99 -11.44 7.06
C SER A 136 7.98 -10.53 7.81
N LEU A 137 8.32 -9.36 7.25
CA LEU A 137 9.12 -8.35 7.95
C LEU A 137 8.36 -7.74 9.15
N VAL A 138 7.06 -7.49 9.03
CA VAL A 138 6.23 -6.98 10.12
C VAL A 138 6.12 -8.00 11.27
N GLU A 139 5.90 -9.28 10.95
CA GLU A 139 5.82 -10.39 11.90
C GLU A 139 7.13 -10.56 12.67
N SER A 140 8.28 -10.46 11.99
CA SER A 140 9.60 -10.55 12.63
C SER A 140 9.89 -9.48 13.69
N ARG A 141 9.04 -8.45 13.79
CA ARG A 141 9.17 -7.33 14.72
C ARG A 141 8.15 -7.36 15.87
N SER A 142 7.15 -8.23 15.77
CA SER A 142 6.07 -8.37 16.76
C SER A 142 6.49 -9.27 17.90
#